data_AF-A0A1V4Z8A0-F1
#
_entry.id   AF-A0A1V4Z8A0-F1
#
_cell.length_a   1.000
_cell.length_b   1.000
_cell.length_c   1.000
_cell.angle_alpha   90.00
_cell.angle_beta   90.00
_cell.angle_gamma   90.00
#
_symmetry.space_group_name_H-M   'P 1'
#
loop_
_entity.id
_entity.type
_entity.pdbx_description
1 polymer ?
#
loop_
_entity_poly.entity_id
_entity_poly.type
_entity_poly.pdbx_seq_one_letter_code
_entity_poly.pdbx_strand_id
1 'polypeptide(L)' 'MLGDEISPDTCRFWDMETCDVLDKDLFRKGESGVINAYSQVASRILDEEDKEKWNLDL' A
#
# COMPACT_ATOMS: atom_id res chain seq x y z
N MET A 1 3.40 22.66 10.09
CA MET A 1 3.34 21.32 10.71
C MET A 1 2.50 20.46 9.80
N LEU A 2 2.99 19.29 9.38
CA LEU A 2 2.18 18.33 8.64
C LEU A 2 1.33 17.53 9.66
N GLY A 3 0.09 17.19 9.29
CA GLY A 3 -0.84 16.40 10.11
C GLY A 3 -1.29 15.16 9.36
N ASP A 4 -2.57 14.82 9.43
CA ASP A 4 -3.28 13.78 8.65
C ASP A 4 -2.49 12.47 8.43
N GLU A 5 -2.67 11.80 7.29
CA GLU A 5 -2.04 10.52 6.99
C GLU A 5 -1.43 10.46 5.58
N ILE A 6 -0.39 9.64 5.44
CA ILE A 6 0.21 9.27 4.16
C ILE A 6 0.08 7.76 4.03
N SER A 7 -0.83 7.32 3.17
CA SER A 7 -1.21 5.92 3.00
C SER A 7 -1.65 5.67 1.55
N PRO A 8 -1.85 4.42 1.11
CA PRO A 8 -2.46 4.14 -0.19
C PRO A 8 -3.93 4.61 -0.30
N ASP A 9 -4.54 5.09 0.79
CA ASP A 9 -5.85 5.77 0.74
C ASP A 9 -5.73 7.21 0.21
N THR A 10 -4.66 7.91 0.61
CA THR A 10 -4.43 9.34 0.33
C THR A 10 -3.43 9.59 -0.79
N CYS A 11 -2.65 8.57 -1.19
CA CYS A 11 -1.65 8.63 -2.26
C CYS A 11 -1.99 7.69 -3.42
N ARG A 12 -1.45 8.00 -4.61
CA ARG A 12 -1.49 7.07 -5.75
C ARG A 12 -0.14 6.37 -5.90
N PHE A 13 -0.17 5.06 -5.94
CA PHE A 13 1.01 4.21 -6.10
C PHE A 13 0.80 3.29 -7.27
N TRP A 14 1.61 3.46 -8.31
CA TRP A 14 1.60 2.59 -9.48
C TRP A 14 2.90 1.82 -9.54
N ASP A 15 2.82 0.54 -9.86
CA ASP A 15 4.01 -0.25 -10.14
C ASP A 15 4.77 0.36 -11.34
N MET A 16 6.09 0.50 -11.20
CA MET A 16 6.89 1.17 -12.23
C MET A 16 7.02 0.34 -13.51
N GLU A 17 7.01 -0.98 -13.41
CA GLU A 17 7.23 -1.89 -14.53
C GLU A 17 5.90 -2.22 -15.22
N THR A 18 4.84 -2.49 -14.46
CA THR A 18 3.55 -2.95 -14.99
C THR A 18 2.51 -1.85 -15.13
N CYS A 19 2.72 -0.70 -14.47
CA CYS A 19 1.70 0.35 -14.29
C CYS A 19 0.45 -0.13 -13.51
N ASP A 20 0.56 -1.24 -12.76
CA ASP A 20 -0.54 -1.72 -11.93
C ASP A 20 -0.85 -0.73 -10.80
N VAL A 21 -2.13 -0.57 -10.50
CA VAL A 21 -2.60 0.29 -9.42
C VAL A 21 -2.45 -0.45 -8.09
N LEU A 22 -1.68 0.12 -7.17
CA LEU A 22 -1.39 -0.44 -5.85
C LEU A 22 -2.00 0.39 -4.70
N ASP A 23 -3.08 1.09 -4.99
CA ASP A 23 -3.73 2.04 -4.07
C ASP A 23 -5.27 1.93 -4.09
N LYS A 24 -5.94 2.80 -3.33
CA LYS A 24 -7.41 2.80 -3.19
C LYS A 24 -8.16 3.01 -4.50
N ASP A 25 -7.52 3.45 -5.58
CA ASP A 25 -8.14 3.53 -6.89
C ASP A 25 -8.67 2.16 -7.37
N LEU A 26 -8.11 1.03 -6.91
CA LEU A 26 -8.70 -0.30 -7.14
C LEU A 26 -10.16 -0.35 -6.64
N PHE A 27 -10.38 0.06 -5.38
CA PHE A 27 -11.73 0.12 -4.81
C PHE A 27 -12.62 1.10 -5.58
N ARG A 28 -12.09 2.28 -5.94
CA ARG A 28 -12.86 3.32 -6.67
C ARG A 28 -13.31 2.84 -8.05
N LYS A 29 -12.53 1.99 -8.71
CA LYS A 29 -12.86 1.38 -10.01
C LYS A 29 -13.73 0.12 -9.89
N GLY A 30 -14.02 -0.33 -8.68
CA GLY A 30 -14.73 -1.60 -8.44
C GLY A 30 -13.87 -2.83 -8.72
N GLU A 31 -12.54 -2.67 -8.75
CA GLU A 31 -11.58 -3.74 -8.94
C GLU A 31 -11.31 -4.47 -7.61
N SER A 32 -11.03 -5.76 -7.71
CA SER A 32 -10.63 -6.58 -6.56
C SER A 32 -9.14 -6.40 -6.22
N GLY A 33 -8.73 -6.82 -5.03
CA GLY A 33 -7.29 -6.92 -4.69
C GLY A 33 -6.72 -5.76 -3.89
N VAL A 34 -7.57 -4.87 -3.36
CA VAL A 34 -7.15 -3.73 -2.51
C VAL A 34 -6.22 -4.16 -1.38
N ILE A 35 -6.56 -5.23 -0.64
CA ILE A 35 -5.74 -5.72 0.47
C ILE A 35 -4.36 -6.18 -0.03
N ASN A 36 -4.33 -6.93 -1.13
CA ASN A 36 -3.08 -7.41 -1.71
C ASN A 36 -2.20 -6.23 -2.17
N ALA A 37 -2.78 -5.24 -2.86
CA ALA A 37 -2.07 -4.03 -3.24
C ALA A 37 -1.42 -3.32 -2.04
N TYR A 38 -2.13 -3.21 -0.92
CA TYR A 38 -1.62 -2.55 0.29
C TYR A 38 -0.53 -3.40 0.94
N SER A 39 -0.68 -4.72 0.98
CA SER A 39 0.36 -5.65 1.41
C SER A 39 1.63 -5.55 0.56
N GLN A 40 1.49 -5.38 -0.76
CA GLN A 40 2.63 -5.17 -1.66
C GLN A 40 3.33 -3.84 -1.43
N VAL A 41 2.58 -2.76 -1.18
CA VAL A 41 3.18 -1.47 -0.82
C VAL A 41 3.92 -1.59 0.50
N ALA A 42 3.31 -2.23 1.51
CA ALA A 42 3.93 -2.44 2.81
C ALA A 42 5.21 -3.30 2.70
N SER A 43 5.18 -4.40 1.94
CA SER A 43 6.34 -5.30 1.80
C SER A 43 7.52 -4.66 1.07
N ARG A 44 7.29 -3.65 0.23
CA ARG A 44 8.34 -2.88 -0.47
C ARG A 44 8.98 -1.79 0.39
N ILE A 45 8.22 -1.23 1.34
CA ILE A 45 8.66 -0.06 2.13
C ILE A 45 9.18 -0.47 3.50
N LEU A 46 8.53 -1.43 4.15
CA LEU A 46 8.85 -1.84 5.53
C LEU A 46 10.01 -2.83 5.54
N ASP A 47 10.93 -2.65 6.48
CA ASP A 47 11.98 -3.61 6.78
C ASP A 47 11.50 -4.67 7.80
N GLU A 48 12.41 -5.58 8.19
CA GLU A 48 12.09 -6.65 9.14
C GLU A 48 11.82 -6.14 10.56
N GLU A 49 12.46 -5.03 10.97
CA GLU A 49 12.24 -4.43 12.29
C GLU A 49 10.82 -3.83 12.37
N ASP A 50 10.40 -3.15 11.31
CA ASP A 50 9.04 -2.63 11.18
C ASP A 50 7.99 -3.76 11.20
N LYS A 51 8.24 -4.85 10.46
CA LYS A 51 7.31 -5.99 10.41
C LYS A 51 7.15 -6.68 11.76
N GLU A 52 8.25 -6.88 12.49
CA GLU A 52 8.22 -7.48 13.83
C GLU A 52 7.50 -6.55 14.82
N LYS A 53 7.81 -5.26 14.81
CA LYS A 53 7.20 -4.25 15.69
C LYS A 53 5.68 -4.22 15.57
N TRP A 54 5.15 -4.38 14.37
CA TRP A 54 3.71 -4.33 14.10
C TRP A 54 3.05 -5.71 13.99
N ASN A 55 3.81 -6.79 14.23
CA ASN A 55 3.35 -8.18 14.14
C ASN A 55 2.61 -8.47 12.82
N LEU A 56 3.26 -8.10 11.71
CA LEU A 56 2.73 -8.26 10.36
C LEU A 56 3.15 -9.61 9.77
N ASP A 57 2.17 -10.38 9.28
CA ASP A 57 2.37 -11.58 8.47
C ASP A 57 1.98 -11.24 7.02
N LEU A 58 2.97 -10.80 6.23
CA LEU A 58 2.81 -10.29 4.86
C LEU A 58 3.35 -11.28 3.82
#